data_AF-A0A353REV3-F1
#
_entry.id   AF-A0A353REV3-F1
#
_cell.length_a   1.000
_cell.length_b   1.000
_cell.length_c   1.000
_cell.angle_alpha   90.00
_cell.angle_beta   90.00
_cell.angle_gamma   90.00
#
_symmetry.space_group_name_H-M   'P 1'
#
loop_
_entity.id
_entity.type
_entity.pdbx_description
1 polymer ?
#
loop_
_entity_poly.entity_id
_entity_poly.type
_entity_poly.pdbx_seq_one_letter_code
_entity_poly.pdbx_strand_id
1 'polypeptide(L)'
;MLDENGKIVSLEGYTCNVGKKYAQEEFTVPKRMVTALVRVHGQNRPLSVKTAKPIEKSRIFDCLKQLESCTVILPVHAGDVVVPHVCGTDVDIVATREMY
;
A
#
# COMPACT_ATOMS: atom_id res chain seq x y z
N MET A 1 26.85 -2.92 -0.07
CA MET A 1 27.31 -2.42 1.25
C MET A 1 26.83 -0.99 1.47
N LEU A 2 26.64 -0.59 2.74
CA LEU A 2 26.36 0.79 3.13
C LEU A 2 27.66 1.41 3.70
N ASP A 3 27.88 2.71 3.51
CA ASP A 3 28.94 3.44 4.20
C ASP A 3 28.49 3.88 5.60
N GLU A 4 29.42 4.52 6.31
CA GLU A 4 29.24 5.06 7.67
C GLU A 4 28.14 6.13 7.75
N ASN A 5 27.71 6.67 6.60
CA ASN A 5 26.67 7.69 6.46
C ASN A 5 25.34 7.10 5.94
N GLY A 6 25.22 5.77 5.83
CA GLY A 6 24.02 5.11 5.34
C GLY A 6 23.81 5.20 3.82
N LYS A 7 24.82 5.61 3.05
CA LYS A 7 24.77 5.67 1.59
C LYS A 7 25.14 4.31 0.99
N ILE A 8 24.48 3.97 -0.11
CA ILE A 8 24.74 2.73 -0.85
C ILE A 8 26.11 2.82 -1.53
N VAL A 9 27.05 2.01 -1.08
CA VAL A 9 28.42 1.88 -1.62
C VAL A 9 28.46 0.88 -2.77
N SER A 10 27.73 -0.23 -2.64
CA SER A 10 27.65 -1.27 -3.66
C SER A 10 26.32 -2.03 -3.63
N LEU A 11 25.79 -2.36 -4.80
CA LEU A 11 24.67 -3.28 -5.00
C LEU A 11 25.14 -4.36 -5.97
N GLU A 12 24.98 -5.62 -5.61
CA GLU A 12 25.39 -6.78 -6.40
C GLU A 12 24.24 -7.80 -6.45
N GLY A 13 24.30 -8.76 -7.38
CA GLY A 13 23.31 -9.83 -7.49
C GLY A 13 22.04 -9.49 -8.29
N TYR A 14 21.95 -8.31 -8.91
CA TYR A 14 20.90 -8.03 -9.90
C TYR A 14 21.33 -8.53 -11.29
N THR A 15 20.40 -9.17 -12.00
CA THR A 15 20.62 -9.63 -13.38
C THR A 15 20.07 -8.65 -14.42
N CYS A 16 19.38 -7.58 -13.98
CA CYS A 16 18.80 -6.57 -14.87
C CYS A 16 18.69 -5.18 -14.20
N ASN A 17 18.48 -4.15 -15.01
CA ASN A 17 18.32 -2.76 -14.55
C ASN A 17 17.12 -2.57 -13.60
N VAL A 18 16.05 -3.35 -13.78
CA VAL A 18 14.89 -3.34 -12.88
C VAL A 18 15.29 -3.82 -11.49
N GLY A 19 16.11 -4.88 -11.41
CA GLY A 19 16.63 -5.40 -10.15
C GLY A 19 17.54 -4.40 -9.44
N LYS A 20 18.39 -3.68 -10.17
CA LYS A 20 19.22 -2.60 -9.60
C LYS A 20 18.37 -1.50 -8.98
N LYS A 21 17.35 -1.04 -9.70
CA LYS A 21 16.41 -0.01 -9.23
C LYS A 21 15.65 -0.47 -8.00
N TYR A 22 15.12 -1.69 -8.03
CA TYR A 22 14.43 -2.30 -6.89
C TYR A 22 15.34 -2.38 -5.66
N ALA A 23 16.57 -2.87 -5.82
CA ALA A 23 17.53 -2.95 -4.72
C ALA A 23 17.80 -1.56 -4.12
N GLN A 24 18.04 -0.55 -4.96
CA GLN A 24 18.25 0.82 -4.49
C GLN A 24 17.02 1.38 -3.74
N GLU A 25 15.80 1.18 -4.26
CA GLU A 25 14.57 1.61 -3.61
C GLU A 25 14.36 0.90 -2.27
N GLU A 26 14.61 -0.40 -2.19
CA GLU A 26 14.46 -1.19 -0.97
C GLU A 26 15.38 -0.74 0.18
N PHE A 27 16.60 -0.29 -0.15
CA PHE A 27 17.56 0.23 0.83
C PHE A 27 17.30 1.69 1.24
N THR A 28 16.60 2.47 0.41
CA THR A 28 16.39 3.92 0.65
C THR A 28 14.98 4.20 1.16
N VAL A 29 13.97 3.87 0.37
CA VAL A 29 12.55 4.12 0.66
C VAL A 29 11.76 2.88 0.24
N PRO A 30 11.78 1.81 1.06
CA PRO A 30 11.10 0.57 0.71
C PRO A 30 9.59 0.82 0.60
N LYS A 31 8.99 0.33 -0.48
CA LYS A 31 7.55 0.48 -0.74
C LYS A 31 6.83 -0.85 -0.62
N ARG A 32 5.59 -0.83 -0.15
CA ARG A 32 4.74 -2.01 0.01
C ARG A 32 3.31 -1.71 -0.42
N MET A 33 2.67 -2.72 -0.99
CA MET A 33 1.22 -2.70 -1.13
C MET A 33 0.60 -2.93 0.24
N VAL A 34 -0.25 -2.02 0.71
CA VAL A 34 -1.01 -2.24 1.94
C VAL A 34 -2.28 -2.98 1.57
N THR A 35 -2.55 -4.07 2.27
CA THR A 35 -3.81 -4.81 2.21
C THR A 35 -4.46 -4.77 3.58
N ALA A 36 -5.78 -4.58 3.62
CA ALA A 36 -6.52 -4.43 4.86
C ALA A 36 -7.98 -4.86 4.71
N LEU A 37 -8.71 -4.82 5.81
CA LEU A 37 -10.14 -5.08 5.89
C LEU A 37 -10.84 -3.82 6.40
N VAL A 38 -11.93 -3.42 5.75
CA VAL A 38 -12.79 -2.30 6.18
C VAL A 38 -14.19 -2.80 6.51
N ARG A 39 -14.88 -2.08 7.40
CA ARG A 39 -16.24 -2.42 7.79
C ARG A 39 -17.20 -2.14 6.65
N VAL A 40 -18.23 -2.97 6.54
CA VAL A 40 -19.32 -2.79 5.57
C VAL A 40 -20.59 -2.53 6.38
N HIS A 41 -21.29 -1.45 6.07
CA HIS A 41 -22.50 -1.06 6.78
C HIS A 41 -23.56 -2.16 6.70
N GLY A 42 -24.06 -2.59 7.86
CA GLY A 42 -25.11 -3.61 7.95
C GLY A 42 -24.66 -5.04 7.66
N GLN A 43 -23.36 -5.30 7.56
CA GLN A 43 -22.81 -6.63 7.25
C GLN A 43 -21.78 -7.06 8.29
N ASN A 44 -21.83 -8.34 8.68
CA ASN A 44 -20.81 -8.91 9.57
C ASN A 44 -19.51 -9.24 8.83
N ARG A 45 -19.56 -9.38 7.50
CA ARG A 45 -18.39 -9.71 6.67
C ARG A 45 -17.70 -8.42 6.23
N PRO A 46 -16.39 -8.23 6.52
CA PRO A 46 -15.66 -7.06 6.06
C PRO A 46 -15.35 -7.12 4.56
N LEU A 47 -15.06 -5.95 3.98
CA LEU A 47 -14.56 -5.84 2.61
C LEU A 47 -13.03 -5.80 2.63
N SER A 48 -12.41 -6.58 1.75
CA SER A 48 -10.96 -6.54 1.54
C SER A 48 -10.59 -5.42 0.59
N VAL A 49 -9.62 -4.62 1.00
CA VAL A 49 -9.13 -3.47 0.26
C VAL A 49 -7.61 -3.51 0.15
N LYS A 50 -7.06 -2.79 -0.83
CA LYS A 50 -5.63 -2.59 -0.98
C LYS A 50 -5.32 -1.18 -1.47
N THR A 51 -4.10 -0.71 -1.27
CA THR A 51 -3.61 0.48 -2.01
C THR A 51 -3.59 0.19 -3.52
N ALA A 52 -3.89 1.19 -4.35
CA ALA A 52 -3.84 1.05 -5.81
C ALA A 52 -2.39 0.88 -6.31
N LYS A 53 -1.43 1.45 -5.59
CA LYS A 53 0.02 1.38 -5.84
C LYS A 53 0.77 1.17 -4.52
N PRO A 54 2.02 0.67 -4.53
CA PRO A 54 2.82 0.58 -3.32
C PRO A 54 3.07 1.96 -2.69
N ILE A 55 2.93 2.06 -1.37
CA ILE A 55 3.27 3.24 -0.57
C ILE A 55 4.56 2.99 0.23
N GLU A 56 5.17 4.05 0.74
CA GLU A 56 6.35 3.97 1.62
C GLU A 56 6.04 3.13 2.87
N LYS A 57 6.97 2.27 3.28
CA LYS A 57 6.81 1.40 4.45
C LYS A 57 6.52 2.19 5.73
N SER A 58 7.09 3.38 5.88
CA SER A 58 6.85 4.29 7.00
C SER A 58 5.38 4.71 7.11
N ARG A 59 4.64 4.80 5.99
CA ARG A 59 3.24 5.24 5.95
C ARG A 59 2.21 4.13 6.16
N ILE A 60 2.65 2.88 6.32
CA ILE A 60 1.74 1.73 6.47
C ILE A 60 0.83 1.91 7.69
N PHE A 61 1.38 2.30 8.84
CA PHE A 61 0.58 2.44 10.06
C PHE A 61 -0.41 3.61 9.99
N ASP A 62 -0.01 4.72 9.37
CA ASP A 62 -0.91 5.85 9.11
C ASP A 62 -2.08 5.42 8.21
N CYS A 63 -1.79 4.59 7.21
CA CYS A 63 -2.79 4.07 6.27
C CYS A 63 -3.79 3.18 6.99
N LEU A 64 -3.30 2.29 7.86
CA LEU A 64 -4.16 1.41 8.66
C LEU A 64 -5.03 2.21 9.63
N LYS A 65 -4.48 3.25 10.26
CA LYS A 65 -5.21 4.15 11.16
C LYS A 65 -6.31 4.91 10.43
N GLN A 66 -6.06 5.39 9.22
CA GLN A 66 -7.08 6.05 8.39
C GLN A 66 -8.20 5.07 7.98
N LEU A 67 -7.86 3.81 7.73
CA LEU A 67 -8.83 2.77 7.36
C LEU A 67 -9.67 2.28 8.54
N GLU A 68 -9.19 2.41 9.77
CA GLU A 68 -9.90 1.97 10.97
C GLU A 68 -11.28 2.64 11.12
N SER A 69 -11.40 3.92 10.74
CA SER A 69 -12.67 4.67 10.76
C SER A 69 -13.50 4.50 9.48
N CYS A 70 -13.02 3.78 8.48
CA CYS A 70 -13.70 3.63 7.19
C CYS A 70 -14.82 2.60 7.28
N THR A 71 -16.01 2.98 6.81
CA THR A 71 -17.15 2.07 6.60
C THR A 71 -17.70 2.27 5.20
N VAL A 72 -17.85 1.19 4.44
CA VAL A 72 -18.37 1.21 3.07
C VAL A 72 -19.84 0.80 3.03
N ILE A 73 -20.56 1.24 2.00
CA ILE A 73 -21.96 0.91 1.74
C ILE A 73 -22.03 0.10 0.45
N LEU A 74 -22.90 -0.91 0.41
CA LEU A 74 -23.11 -1.74 -0.77
C LEU A 74 -24.01 -1.04 -1.81
N PRO A 75 -23.87 -1.34 -3.11
CA PRO A 75 -22.93 -2.30 -3.70
C PRO A 75 -21.51 -1.73 -3.83
N VAL A 76 -20.52 -2.62 -3.84
CA VAL A 76 -19.11 -2.29 -4.12
C VAL A 76 -18.56 -3.22 -5.18
N HIS A 77 -17.92 -2.66 -6.19
CA HIS A 77 -17.24 -3.37 -7.26
C HIS A 77 -15.73 -3.50 -7.01
N ALA A 78 -15.11 -4.52 -7.59
CA ALA A 78 -13.67 -4.64 -7.55
C ALA A 78 -13.02 -3.47 -8.30
N GLY A 79 -12.11 -2.76 -7.63
CA GLY A 79 -11.46 -1.56 -8.16
C GLY A 79 -12.09 -0.24 -7.70
N ASP A 80 -13.26 -0.27 -7.06
CA ASP A 80 -13.89 0.95 -6.52
C ASP A 80 -12.98 1.63 -5.50
N VAL A 81 -12.88 2.95 -5.60
CA VAL A 81 -12.12 3.78 -4.67
C VAL A 81 -12.89 3.90 -3.35
N VAL A 82 -12.33 3.35 -2.29
CA VAL A 82 -12.87 3.37 -0.93
C VAL A 82 -12.35 4.59 -0.15
N VAL A 83 -11.07 4.92 -0.32
CA VAL A 83 -10.45 6.11 0.26
C VAL A 83 -9.53 6.73 -0.77
N PRO A 84 -9.82 7.95 -1.29
CA PRO A 84 -8.91 8.64 -2.19
C PRO A 84 -7.70 9.21 -1.42
N HIS A 85 -6.55 9.30 -2.08
CA HIS A 85 -5.36 10.01 -1.58
C HIS A 85 -4.93 9.63 -0.14
N VAL A 86 -4.78 8.33 0.13
CA VAL A 86 -4.52 7.81 1.48
C VAL A 86 -3.22 8.37 2.06
N CYS A 87 -3.21 8.72 3.34
CA CYS A 87 -2.07 9.35 4.02
C CYS A 87 -1.52 10.60 3.31
N GLY A 88 -2.37 11.36 2.61
CA GLY A 88 -1.94 12.53 1.83
C GLY A 88 -1.02 12.18 0.66
N THR A 89 -1.08 10.95 0.16
CA THR A 89 -0.36 10.50 -1.05
C THR A 89 -1.22 10.68 -2.30
N ASP A 90 -0.65 10.41 -3.48
CA ASP A 90 -1.37 10.26 -4.75
C ASP A 90 -1.95 8.84 -4.96
N VAL A 91 -2.05 8.04 -3.90
CA VAL A 91 -2.47 6.64 -3.95
C VAL A 91 -3.82 6.45 -3.27
N ASP A 92 -4.72 5.77 -3.97
CA ASP A 92 -6.05 5.44 -3.45
C ASP A 92 -6.06 4.06 -2.75
N ILE A 93 -7.06 3.84 -1.90
CA ILE A 93 -7.45 2.52 -1.43
C ILE A 93 -8.60 2.02 -2.28
N VAL A 94 -8.44 0.83 -2.86
CA VAL A 94 -9.41 0.21 -3.76
C VAL A 94 -9.93 -1.11 -3.22
N ALA A 95 -11.19 -1.42 -3.52
CA ALA A 95 -11.80 -2.71 -3.21
C ALA A 95 -11.16 -3.84 -4.05
N THR A 96 -10.96 -5.01 -3.44
CA THR A 96 -10.36 -6.16 -4.16
C THR A 96 -11.36 -7.18 -4.66
N ARG A 97 -12.66 -7.01 -4.37
CA ARG A 97 -13.70 -7.97 -4.72
C ARG A 97 -15.07 -7.30 -4.79
N GLU A 98 -15.97 -7.93 -5.53
CA GLU A 98 -17.39 -7.60 -5.58
C GLU A 98 -18.08 -7.89 -4.24
N MET A 99 -19.03 -7.03 -3.87
CA MET A 99 -19.95 -7.24 -2.76
C MET A 99 -21.26 -6.49 -3.04
N TYR A 100 -22.40 -7.18 -2.90
CA TYR A 100 -23.74 -6.66 -3.19
C TYR A 100 -24.67 -6.86 -1.99
#